data_AF-A0A357HFK4-F1
#
_entry.id   AF-A0A357HFK4-F1
#
_cell.length_a   1.000
_cell.length_b   1.000
_cell.length_c   1.000
_cell.angle_alpha   90.00
_cell.angle_beta   90.00
_cell.angle_gamma   90.00
#
_symmetry.space_group_name_H-M   'P 1'
#
loop_
_entity.id
_entity.type
_entity.pdbx_description
1 polymer ?
#
loop_
_entity_poly.entity_id
_entity_poly.type
_entity_poly.pdbx_seq_one_letter_code
_entity_poly.pdbx_strand_id
1 'polypeptide(L)' 'MFNIEETIISGANGILNGKVLRYRNEPVRHKTLDLIGDLALLGVPIKGHVTAARSGHASNVEFVKMIRQEYADYFKENEI' A
#
# COMPACT_ATOMS: atom_id res chain seq x y z
N MET A 1 -0.80 11.11 -18.30
CA MET A 1 -1.43 10.06 -17.47
C MET A 1 -1.69 10.67 -16.07
N PHE A 2 -2.39 11.79 -15.94
CA PHE A 2 -3.82 11.96 -16.20
C PHE A 2 -4.08 13.31 -16.88
N ASN A 3 -4.68 13.27 -18.08
CA ASN A 3 -5.11 14.47 -18.80
C ASN A 3 -6.45 14.90 -18.21
N ILE A 4 -6.43 15.50 -17.03
CA ILE A 4 -7.66 15.93 -16.34
C ILE A 4 -8.08 17.26 -16.99
N GLU A 5 -9.02 17.21 -17.93
CA GLU A 5 -9.65 18.40 -18.52
C GLU A 5 -10.67 19.05 -17.57
N GLU A 6 -10.94 18.43 -16.42
CA GLU A 6 -11.91 18.94 -15.45
C GLU A 6 -11.29 20.01 -14.53
N THR A 7 -12.03 21.10 -14.36
CA THR A 7 -11.71 22.15 -13.38
C THR A 7 -11.74 21.55 -11.98
N ILE A 8 -10.56 21.38 -11.38
CA ILE A 8 -10.43 20.92 -10.01
C ILE A 8 -11.03 21.99 -9.09
N ILE A 9 -12.14 21.66 -8.44
CA ILE A 9 -12.79 22.55 -7.47
C ILE A 9 -12.56 22.04 -6.05
N SER A 10 -12.20 22.97 -5.15
CA SER A 10 -12.17 22.67 -3.73
C SER A 10 -13.60 22.53 -3.22
N GLY A 11 -14.00 21.31 -2.82
CA GLY A 11 -15.30 21.09 -2.22
C GLY A 11 -15.42 21.77 -0.87
N ALA A 12 -16.62 22.26 -0.53
CA ALA A 12 -16.91 22.88 0.77
C ALA A 12 -16.67 21.93 1.97
N ASN A 13 -16.64 20.62 1.73
CA ASN A 13 -16.32 19.57 2.70
C ASN A 13 -14.81 19.29 2.85
N GLY A 14 -13.95 20.07 2.22
CA GLY A 14 -12.49 19.89 2.25
C GLY A 14 -11.98 18.73 1.38
N ILE A 15 -12.85 18.10 0.59
CA ILE A 15 -12.51 17.02 -0.33
C ILE A 15 -12.53 17.57 -1.76
N LEU A 16 -11.55 17.16 -2.55
CA LEU A 16 -11.46 17.52 -3.96
C LEU A 16 -12.75 17.15 -4.70
N ASN A 17 -13.26 18.07 -5.50
CA ASN A 17 -14.51 17.92 -6.26
C ASN A 17 -15.75 17.69 -5.41
N GLY A 18 -15.72 18.00 -4.11
CA GLY A 18 -16.88 17.82 -3.22
C GLY A 18 -17.33 16.37 -3.08
N LYS A 19 -16.46 15.41 -3.41
CA LYS A 19 -16.81 14.00 -3.48
C LYS A 19 -17.30 13.49 -2.12
N VAL A 20 -18.40 12.74 -2.16
CA VAL A 20 -18.95 12.09 -0.97
C VAL A 20 -18.17 10.81 -0.69
N LEU A 21 -17.62 10.71 0.51
CA LEU A 21 -16.94 9.49 0.96
C LEU A 21 -17.95 8.39 1.24
N ARG A 22 -17.60 7.15 0.88
CA ARG A 22 -18.34 5.95 1.27
C ARG A 22 -18.23 5.70 2.77
N TYR A 23 -17.08 6.04 3.35
CA TYR A 23 -16.81 5.92 4.78
C TYR A 23 -16.08 7.16 5.30
N ARG A 24 -16.36 7.56 6.54
CA ARG A 24 -15.64 8.67 7.20
C ARG A 24 -14.12 8.46 7.22
N ASN A 25 -13.66 7.21 7.26
CA ASN A 25 -12.26 6.84 7.28
C ASN A 25 -11.79 6.17 5.97
N GLU A 26 -12.43 6.48 4.84
CA GLU A 26 -12.07 5.93 3.53
C GLU A 26 -10.59 6.13 3.14
N PRO A 27 -9.93 7.28 3.40
CA PRO A 27 -8.52 7.45 3.06
C PRO A 27 -7.58 6.45 3.74
N VAL A 28 -7.79 6.15 5.02
CA VAL A 28 -6.96 5.17 5.75
C VAL A 28 -7.25 3.74 5.28
N ARG A 29 -8.52 3.41 4.97
CA ARG A 29 -8.88 2.12 4.40
C ARG A 29 -8.22 1.89 3.04
N HIS A 30 -8.14 2.94 2.22
CA HIS A 30 -7.43 2.89 0.94
C HIS A 30 -5.94 2.64 1.14
N LYS A 31 -5.31 3.30 2.12
CA LYS A 31 -3.90 3.02 2.49
C LYS A 31 -3.67 1.59 3.00
N THR A 32 -4.63 1.01 3.71
CA THR A 32 -4.57 -0.41 4.08
C THR A 32 -4.65 -1.31 2.86
N LEU A 33 -5.52 -0.99 1.89
CA LEU A 33 -5.61 -1.73 0.63
C LEU A 33 -4.33 -1.62 -0.20
N ASP A 34 -3.74 -0.43 -0.29
CA ASP A 34 -2.44 -0.17 -0.92
C ASP A 34 -1.36 -1.07 -0.31
N LEU A 35 -1.26 -1.10 1.02
CA LEU A 35 -0.31 -1.95 1.74
C LEU A 35 -0.49 -3.43 1.41
N ILE A 36 -1.74 -3.93 1.39
CA ILE A 36 -2.02 -5.32 1.02
C ILE A 36 -1.57 -5.60 -0.42
N GLY A 37 -1.85 -4.67 -1.35
CA GLY A 37 -1.42 -4.78 -2.74
C GLY A 37 0.11 -4.79 -2.89
N ASP A 38 0.81 -3.92 -2.17
CA ASP A 38 2.27 -3.86 -2.19
C ASP A 38 2.88 -5.14 -1.61
N LEU A 39 2.34 -5.67 -0.50
CA LEU A 39 2.78 -6.94 0.10
C LEU A 39 2.56 -8.14 -0.83
N ALA A 40 1.53 -8.10 -1.67
CA ALA A 40 1.27 -9.16 -2.65
C ALA A 40 2.37 -9.26 -3.72
N LEU A 41 3.20 -8.22 -3.91
CA LEU A 41 4.37 -8.26 -4.80
C LEU A 41 5.43 -9.27 -4.35
N LEU A 42 5.36 -9.77 -3.11
CA LEU A 42 6.21 -10.88 -2.65
C LEU A 42 5.96 -12.17 -3.46
N GLY A 43 4.76 -12.34 -4.04
CA GLY A 43 4.40 -13.49 -4.86
C GLY A 43 4.01 -14.75 -4.09
N VAL A 44 4.07 -14.71 -2.75
CA VAL A 44 3.65 -15.79 -1.85
C VAL A 44 2.76 -15.24 -0.72
N PRO A 45 1.80 -16.02 -0.20
CA PRO A 45 0.95 -15.58 0.88
C PRO A 45 1.75 -15.38 2.18
N ILE A 46 1.59 -14.22 2.80
CA ILE A 46 2.22 -13.90 4.09
C ILE A 46 1.27 -14.31 5.21
N LYS A 47 1.75 -15.14 6.13
CA LYS A 47 1.08 -15.42 7.40
C LYS A 47 1.77 -14.66 8.52
N GLY A 48 1.22 -13.51 8.89
CA GLY A 48 1.80 -12.67 9.94
C GLY A 48 0.93 -11.48 10.33
N HIS A 49 1.40 -10.73 11.32
CA HIS A 49 0.79 -9.47 11.74
C HIS A 49 1.66 -8.32 11.22
N VAL A 50 1.06 -7.39 10.48
CA VAL A 50 1.77 -6.24 9.89
C VAL A 50 1.27 -4.96 10.56
N THR A 51 2.20 -4.19 11.12
CA THR A 51 1.95 -2.85 11.66
C THR A 51 2.60 -1.82 10.77
N ALA A 52 1.84 -0.84 10.31
CA ALA A 52 2.35 0.23 9.47
C ALA A 52 1.86 1.59 9.99
N ALA A 53 2.79 2.53 10.17
CA ALA A 53 2.50 3.89 10.60
C ALA A 53 2.99 4.87 9.54
N ARG A 54 2.06 5.64 8.96
CA ARG A 54 2.34 6.63 7.90
C ARG A 54 3.13 6.05 6.70
N SER A 55 2.91 4.79 6.37
CA SER A 55 3.61 4.13 5.27
C SER A 55 3.06 4.53 3.89
N GLY A 56 3.89 4.38 2.87
CA GLY A 56 3.53 4.57 1.47
C GLY A 56 4.13 3.47 0.59
N HIS A 57 3.84 3.52 -0.72
CA HIS A 57 4.24 2.47 -1.65
C HIS A 57 5.76 2.21 -1.64
N ALA A 58 6.58 3.26 -1.62
CA ALA A 58 8.04 3.11 -1.58
C ALA A 58 8.51 2.28 -0.38
N SER A 59 8.06 2.64 0.84
CA SER A 59 8.43 1.90 2.06
C SER A 59 7.88 0.49 2.07
N ASN A 60 6.66 0.28 1.55
CA ASN A 60 6.04 -1.05 1.51
C ASN A 60 6.80 -1.97 0.54
N VAL A 61 7.18 -1.47 -0.64
CA VAL A 61 7.95 -2.19 -1.65
C VAL A 61 9.36 -2.51 -1.15
N GLU A 62 10.03 -1.59 -0.47
CA GLU A 62 11.32 -1.84 0.16
C GLU A 62 11.23 -2.94 1.21
N PHE A 63 10.20 -2.91 2.06
CA PHE A 63 9.96 -3.95 3.04
C PHE A 63 9.77 -5.33 2.40
N VAL A 64 9.01 -5.41 1.30
CA VAL A 64 8.84 -6.66 0.54
C VAL A 64 10.16 -7.18 -0.04
N LYS A 65 11.01 -6.29 -0.57
CA LYS A 65 12.35 -6.67 -1.06
C LYS A 65 13.21 -7.26 0.06
N MET A 66 13.16 -6.67 1.26
CA MET A 66 13.88 -7.18 2.43
C MET A 66 13.39 -8.58 2.81
N ILE A 67 12.07 -8.79 2.89
CA ILE A 67 11.51 -10.13 3.16
C ILE A 67 11.97 -11.14 2.11
N ARG A 68 11.92 -10.78 0.82
CA ARG A 68 12.34 -11.68 -0.25
C ARG A 68 13.81 -12.10 -0.13
N GLN A 69 14.66 -11.16 0.27
CA GLN A 69 16.08 -11.42 0.48
C GLN A 69 16.29 -12.39 1.65
N GLU A 70 15.64 -12.12 2.79
CA GLU A 70 15.69 -12.98 3.98
C GLU A 70 15.26 -14.42 3.68
N TYR A 71 14.16 -14.59 2.95
CA TYR A 71 13.71 -15.91 2.51
C TYR A 71 14.74 -16.60 1.61
N ALA A 72 15.35 -15.87 0.67
CA ALA A 72 16.36 -16.44 -0.23
C ALA A 72 17.61 -16.89 0.53
N ASP A 73 18.04 -16.15 1.55
CA ASP A 73 19.21 -16.49 2.35
C ASP A 73 18.92 -17.66 3.29
N TYR A 74 17.74 -17.70 3.91
CA TYR A 74 17.27 -18.87 4.68
C TYR A 74 17.32 -20.17 3.86
N PHE A 75 16.86 -20.16 2.60
CA PHE A 75 16.91 -21.38 1.77
C PHE A 75 18.34 -21.78 1.39
N LYS A 76 19.24 -20.84 1.05
CA LYS A 76 20.65 -21.18 0.77
C LYS A 76 21.36 -21.84 1.94
N GLU A 77 21.09 -21.39 3.16
CA GLU A 77 21.71 -21.92 4.37
C GLU A 77 21.15 -23.28 4.79
N ASN A 78 19.94 -23.63 4.32
CA ASN A 78 19.21 -24.84 4.68
C ASN A 78 19.03 -25.82 3.49
N GLU A 79 19.68 -25.57 2.36
CA GLU A 79 19.86 -26.56 1.29
C GLU A 79 20.96 -27.57 1.69
N ILE A 80 20.61 -28.86 1.68
CA ILE A 80 21.54 -30.02 1.83
C ILE A 80 22.27 -30.25 0.52
#